data_AF-G4YRF4-F1
#
_entry.id   AF-G4YRF4-F1
#
_cell.length_a   1.000
_cell.length_b   1.000
_cell.length_c   1.000
_cell.angle_alpha   90.00
_cell.angle_beta   90.00
_cell.angle_gamma   90.00
#
_symmetry.space_group_name_H-M   'P 1'
#
loop_
_entity.id
_entity.type
_entity.pdbx_description
1 polymer ?
#
loop_
_entity_poly.entity_id
_entity_poly.type
_entity_poly.pdbx_seq_one_letter_code
_entity_poly.pdbx_strand_id
1 'polypeptide(L)'
;MRMHAAVWLFAETNGNDYARACAAKRKTFPAEVKKVKDSNWIKRSGGVRLRRMWTALTIDDRRRLMEQTPDDTFPPGTEGILDERTRLAIDGEPTGGSDHISDTNVLPTSTIYPELQSKLIRLQRAQANFHEVVGKECMLRLDAHYNEGSLSGVIDSTVTWVQHAVLLSRARDRPGTAAEAYESIARRLTDVFRFALGTTRLSP
;
A
#
# COMPACT_ATOMS: atom_id res chain seq x y z
N MET A 1 -15.14 11.47 -6.06
CA MET A 1 -13.73 11.73 -5.66
C MET A 1 -13.75 12.36 -4.30
N ARG A 2 -13.03 11.79 -3.34
CA ARG A 2 -12.90 12.25 -1.96
C ARG A 2 -11.44 12.42 -1.60
N MET A 3 -11.17 13.36 -0.69
CA MET A 3 -9.85 13.60 -0.10
C MET A 3 -9.95 13.47 1.40
N HIS A 4 -8.93 12.85 1.99
CA HIS A 4 -8.74 12.74 3.44
C HIS A 4 -8.50 14.13 4.05
N ALA A 5 -8.89 14.32 5.31
CA ALA A 5 -8.70 15.58 6.05
C ALA A 5 -7.26 16.15 5.95
N ALA A 6 -6.26 15.28 6.06
CA ALA A 6 -4.84 15.65 5.92
C ALA A 6 -4.48 16.34 4.59
N VAL A 7 -5.16 16.00 3.48
CA VAL A 7 -4.92 16.63 2.17
C VAL A 7 -5.40 18.08 2.18
N TRP A 8 -6.48 18.37 2.91
CA TRP A 8 -7.00 19.72 3.07
C TRP A 8 -6.10 20.57 3.96
N LEU A 9 -5.52 20.00 5.01
CA LEU A 9 -4.51 20.68 5.82
C LEU A 9 -3.25 20.97 4.99
N PHE A 10 -2.80 20.00 4.21
CA PHE A 10 -1.68 20.22 3.28
C PHE A 10 -2.00 21.31 2.25
N ALA A 11 -3.24 21.41 1.79
CA ALA A 11 -3.69 22.49 0.90
C ALA A 11 -3.66 23.88 1.58
N GLU A 12 -3.92 23.95 2.90
CA GLU A 12 -3.79 25.20 3.66
C GLU A 12 -2.35 25.66 3.78
N THR A 13 -1.39 24.74 3.97
CA THR A 13 0.00 25.11 4.21
C THR A 13 0.81 25.24 2.92
N ASN A 14 0.59 24.36 1.94
CA ASN A 14 1.42 24.23 0.74
C ASN A 14 0.65 24.53 -0.56
N GLY A 15 -0.65 24.79 -0.47
CA GLY A 15 -1.47 25.09 -1.64
C GLY A 15 -1.25 26.50 -2.21
N ASN A 16 -1.64 26.67 -3.47
CA ASN A 16 -1.79 28.00 -4.06
C ASN A 16 -2.94 28.78 -3.40
N ASP A 17 -3.05 30.08 -3.68
CA ASP A 17 -4.03 30.96 -3.01
C ASP A 17 -5.47 30.45 -3.17
N TYR A 18 -5.79 29.82 -4.30
CA TYR A 18 -7.10 29.21 -4.55
C TYR A 18 -7.34 27.96 -3.70
N ALA A 19 -6.34 27.10 -3.50
CA ALA A 19 -6.43 25.92 -2.64
C ALA A 19 -6.56 26.32 -1.17
N ARG A 20 -5.77 27.31 -0.73
CA ARG A 20 -5.87 27.92 0.61
C ARG A 20 -7.26 28.52 0.86
N ALA A 21 -7.76 29.33 -0.06
CA ALA A 21 -9.09 29.92 0.05
C ALA A 21 -10.20 28.86 0.06
N CYS A 22 -10.03 27.77 -0.70
CA CYS A 22 -11.00 26.68 -0.73
C CYS A 22 -10.99 25.89 0.59
N ALA A 23 -9.82 25.59 1.14
CA ALA A 23 -9.69 24.88 2.42
C ALA A 23 -10.22 25.71 3.60
N ALA A 24 -9.96 27.02 3.60
CA ALA A 24 -10.53 27.95 4.58
C ALA A 24 -12.08 27.99 4.50
N LYS A 25 -12.64 28.14 3.29
CA LYS A 25 -14.10 28.12 3.07
C LYS A 25 -14.74 26.77 3.41
N ARG A 26 -14.00 25.67 3.30
CA ARG A 26 -14.50 24.32 3.63
C ARG A 26 -14.89 24.20 5.11
N LYS A 27 -14.22 24.92 6.02
CA LYS A 27 -14.54 24.90 7.46
C LYS A 27 -15.95 25.41 7.77
N THR A 28 -16.51 26.29 6.93
CA THR A 28 -17.81 26.94 7.16
C THR A 28 -19.01 26.19 6.60
N PHE A 29 -18.82 25.13 5.82
CA PHE A 29 -19.93 24.35 5.25
C PHE A 29 -20.42 23.25 6.20
N PRO A 30 -21.68 22.80 6.11
CA PRO A 30 -22.14 21.54 6.73
C PRO A 30 -21.53 20.31 6.04
N ALA A 31 -21.41 19.18 6.75
CA ALA A 31 -20.74 17.95 6.27
C ALA A 31 -21.24 17.45 4.90
N GLU A 32 -22.56 17.45 4.68
CA GLU A 32 -23.15 17.01 3.41
C GLU A 32 -22.81 17.94 2.23
N VAL A 33 -22.81 19.25 2.47
CA VAL A 33 -22.45 20.25 1.46
C VAL A 33 -20.95 20.22 1.17
N LYS A 34 -20.11 19.94 2.20
CA LYS A 34 -18.66 19.75 2.03
C LYS A 34 -18.39 18.65 1.02
N LYS A 35 -19.00 17.47 1.17
CA LYS A 35 -18.73 16.31 0.30
C LYS A 35 -18.97 16.62 -1.19
N VAL A 36 -20.07 17.30 -1.51
CA VAL A 36 -20.42 17.66 -2.90
C VAL A 36 -19.48 18.73 -3.45
N LYS A 37 -19.21 19.79 -2.68
CA LYS A 37 -18.33 20.89 -3.11
C LYS A 37 -16.88 20.44 -3.25
N ASP A 38 -16.40 19.66 -2.30
CA ASP A 38 -15.05 19.07 -2.31
C ASP A 38 -14.86 18.21 -3.56
N SER A 39 -15.78 17.28 -3.84
CA SER A 39 -15.74 16.40 -5.03
C SER A 39 -15.71 17.20 -6.33
N ASN A 40 -16.49 18.28 -6.44
CA ASN A 40 -16.52 19.13 -7.62
C ASN A 40 -15.25 19.98 -7.78
N TRP A 41 -14.72 20.53 -6.69
CA TRP A 41 -13.50 21.33 -6.73
C TRP A 41 -12.27 20.49 -7.05
N ILE A 42 -12.19 19.28 -6.47
CA ILE A 42 -11.13 18.31 -6.75
C ILE A 42 -11.08 17.99 -8.25
N LYS A 43 -12.22 17.81 -8.93
CA LYS A 43 -12.25 17.49 -10.36
C LYS A 43 -11.73 18.63 -11.27
N ARG A 44 -11.70 19.88 -10.79
CA ARG A 44 -11.26 21.03 -11.57
C ARG A 44 -9.73 21.18 -11.59
N SER A 45 -9.22 22.06 -12.45
CA SER A 45 -7.78 22.32 -12.63
C SER A 45 -7.02 22.63 -11.33
N GLY A 46 -7.64 23.36 -10.40
CA GLY A 46 -7.07 23.63 -9.07
C GLY A 46 -6.87 22.36 -8.23
N GLY A 47 -7.85 21.46 -8.25
CA GLY A 47 -7.76 20.16 -7.59
C GLY A 47 -6.77 19.20 -8.25
N VAL A 48 -6.62 19.23 -9.58
CA VAL A 48 -5.60 18.44 -10.30
C VAL A 48 -4.19 18.81 -9.82
N ARG A 49 -3.91 20.10 -9.66
CA ARG A 49 -2.60 20.58 -9.21
C ARG A 49 -2.33 20.21 -7.75
N LEU A 50 -3.33 20.34 -6.87
CA LEU A 50 -3.22 19.89 -5.48
C LEU A 50 -2.96 18.38 -5.40
N ARG A 51 -3.65 17.57 -6.22
CA ARG A 51 -3.39 16.13 -6.30
C ARG A 51 -1.94 15.83 -6.68
N ARG A 52 -1.41 16.50 -7.70
CA ARG A 52 -0.01 16.33 -8.13
C ARG A 52 0.97 16.66 -7.01
N MET A 53 0.77 17.77 -6.30
CA MET A 53 1.61 18.17 -5.17
C MET A 53 1.54 17.18 -4.01
N TRP A 54 0.33 16.72 -3.67
CA TRP A 54 0.14 15.69 -2.65
C TRP A 54 0.83 14.37 -3.06
N THR A 55 0.66 13.90 -4.29
CA THR A 55 1.31 12.66 -4.77
C THR A 55 2.82 12.78 -4.94
N ALA A 56 3.36 14.00 -5.01
CA ALA A 56 4.81 14.23 -5.05
C ALA A 56 5.47 14.03 -3.67
N LEU A 57 4.70 14.06 -2.58
CA LEU A 57 5.21 13.69 -1.26
C LEU A 57 5.50 12.19 -1.20
N THR A 58 6.51 11.83 -0.40
CA THR A 58 6.79 10.43 -0.12
C THR A 58 5.59 9.76 0.54
N ILE A 59 5.49 8.44 0.42
CA ILE A 59 4.38 7.69 1.02
C ILE A 59 4.42 7.80 2.54
N ASP A 60 5.61 7.85 3.13
CA ASP A 60 5.78 7.95 4.58
C ASP A 60 5.39 9.35 5.08
N ASP A 61 5.70 10.42 4.36
CA ASP A 61 5.23 11.77 4.69
C ASP A 61 3.71 11.87 4.62
N ARG A 62 3.10 11.27 3.60
CA ARG A 62 1.64 11.23 3.47
C ARG A 62 1.00 10.43 4.60
N ARG A 63 1.56 9.28 4.95
CA ARG A 63 1.08 8.45 6.07
C ARG A 63 1.19 9.20 7.38
N ARG A 64 2.33 9.84 7.65
CA ARG A 64 2.54 10.69 8.84
C ARG A 64 1.52 11.82 8.93
N LEU A 65 1.25 12.52 7.82
CA LEU A 65 0.24 13.59 7.79
C LEU A 65 -1.18 13.06 8.02
N MET A 66 -1.48 11.85 7.52
CA MET A 66 -2.76 11.19 7.74
C MET A 66 -2.93 10.69 9.18
N GLU A 67 -1.88 10.13 9.80
CA GLU A 67 -1.87 9.72 11.20
C GLU A 67 -2.04 10.90 12.17
N GLN A 68 -1.45 12.06 11.84
CA GLN A 68 -1.64 13.31 12.58
C GLN A 68 -3.06 13.88 12.46
N THR A 69 -3.83 13.43 11.47
CA THR A 69 -5.17 13.95 11.17
C THR A 69 -6.17 12.82 10.96
N PRO A 70 -6.54 12.05 11.99
CA PRO A 70 -7.44 10.91 11.83
C PRO A 70 -8.78 11.35 11.20
N ASP A 71 -9.21 10.62 10.18
CA ASP A 71 -10.46 10.85 9.45
C ASP A 71 -11.21 9.51 9.32
N ASP A 72 -12.05 9.21 10.31
CA ASP A 72 -12.82 7.97 10.39
C ASP A 72 -13.81 7.79 9.23
N THR A 73 -14.05 8.85 8.44
CA THR A 73 -14.94 8.80 7.27
C THR A 73 -14.23 8.35 6.00
N PHE A 74 -12.91 8.16 6.06
CA PHE A 74 -12.06 7.80 4.93
C PHE A 74 -11.57 6.34 5.07
N PRO A 75 -11.68 5.51 4.02
CA PRO A 75 -11.35 4.09 4.16
C PRO A 75 -9.85 3.87 4.39
N PRO A 76 -9.49 2.92 5.27
CA PRO A 76 -8.10 2.59 5.57
C PRO A 76 -7.37 2.04 4.34
N GLY A 77 -6.05 2.23 4.30
CA GLY A 77 -5.20 1.75 3.18
C GLY A 77 -5.22 2.62 1.92
N THR A 78 -5.80 3.82 1.99
CA THR A 78 -5.79 4.81 0.90
C THR A 78 -4.72 5.87 1.14
N GLU A 79 -4.11 6.40 0.08
CA GLU A 79 -3.05 7.42 0.20
C GLU A 79 -3.61 8.85 0.29
N GLY A 80 -4.76 9.03 0.93
CA GLY A 80 -5.41 10.32 1.15
C GLY A 80 -6.28 10.85 0.01
N ILE A 81 -6.29 10.22 -1.17
CA ILE A 81 -7.18 10.57 -2.30
C ILE A 81 -7.88 9.30 -2.79
N LEU A 82 -9.20 9.37 -2.97
CA LEU A 82 -10.03 8.25 -3.42
C LEU A 82 -10.94 8.68 -4.58
N ASP A 83 -10.92 7.95 -5.69
CA ASP A 83 -11.95 8.08 -6.72
C ASP A 83 -13.05 7.04 -6.51
N GLU A 84 -14.27 7.52 -6.30
CA GLU A 84 -15.45 6.67 -6.04
C GLU A 84 -15.97 6.03 -7.33
N ARG A 85 -15.62 6.54 -8.52
CA ARG A 85 -16.02 5.94 -9.81
C ARG A 85 -15.30 4.62 -10.06
N THR A 86 -14.09 4.45 -9.51
CA THR A 86 -13.28 3.25 -9.67
C THR A 86 -13.81 2.08 -8.83
N ARG A 87 -14.66 2.34 -7.83
CA ARG A 87 -15.27 1.28 -7.00
C ARG A 87 -16.33 0.45 -7.72
N LEU A 88 -16.93 0.96 -8.80
CA LEU A 88 -17.89 0.16 -9.58
C LEU A 88 -17.21 -0.89 -10.49
N ALA A 89 -15.89 -0.87 -10.61
CA ALA A 89 -15.14 -1.84 -11.42
C ALA A 89 -14.51 -2.98 -10.61
N ILE A 90 -14.65 -2.99 -9.28
CA ILE A 90 -14.06 -4.03 -8.42
C ILE A 90 -15.08 -5.14 -8.11
N ASP A 91 -16.39 -4.90 -8.26
CA ASP A 91 -17.47 -5.84 -7.89
C ASP A 91 -18.42 -6.22 -9.04
N GLY A 92 -17.97 -6.21 -10.31
CA GLY A 92 -18.81 -6.59 -11.45
C GLY A 92 -18.17 -7.68 -12.32
N GLU A 93 -18.80 -8.85 -12.39
CA GLU A 93 -18.48 -9.90 -13.37
C GLU A 93 -18.50 -9.36 -14.81
N PRO A 94 -17.64 -9.88 -15.72
CA PRO A 94 -17.56 -9.40 -17.08
C PRO A 94 -18.67 -9.99 -17.95
N THR A 95 -19.75 -9.23 -18.18
CA THR A 95 -20.72 -9.54 -19.24
C THR A 95 -20.28 -8.86 -20.54
N GLY A 96 -20.19 -9.67 -21.59
CA GLY A 96 -19.62 -9.31 -22.88
C GLY A 96 -20.33 -8.17 -23.63
N GLY A 97 -19.56 -7.57 -24.55
CA GLY A 97 -20.04 -6.67 -25.60
C GLY A 97 -19.07 -6.73 -26.76
N SER A 98 -19.53 -7.34 -27.85
CA SER A 98 -18.83 -7.50 -29.14
C SER A 98 -18.94 -6.24 -30.01
N ASP A 99 -17.99 -6.18 -30.95
CA ASP A 99 -17.93 -5.39 -32.20
C ASP A 99 -17.61 -3.88 -32.04
N HIS A 100 -16.63 -3.30 -32.73
CA HIS A 100 -16.32 -3.46 -34.16
C HIS A 100 -14.86 -3.05 -34.49
N ILE A 101 -14.24 -3.74 -35.45
CA ILE A 101 -12.90 -3.50 -36.01
C ILE A 101 -12.86 -2.21 -36.86
N SER A 102 -11.78 -1.43 -36.71
CA SER A 102 -11.17 -0.70 -37.83
C SER A 102 -9.67 -0.56 -37.57
N ASP A 103 -8.90 -1.35 -38.32
CA ASP A 103 -7.44 -1.29 -38.41
C ASP A 103 -7.00 0.02 -39.07
N THR A 104 -6.06 0.74 -38.44
CA THR A 104 -4.82 1.20 -39.10
C THR A 104 -3.82 1.76 -38.09
N ASN A 105 -2.70 1.03 -37.98
CA ASN A 105 -1.34 1.41 -37.58
C ASN A 105 -1.09 2.90 -37.21
N VAL A 106 -0.68 3.15 -35.96
CA VAL A 106 0.71 3.28 -35.48
C VAL A 106 0.62 3.54 -33.98
N LEU A 107 0.97 2.55 -33.15
CA LEU A 107 1.00 2.70 -31.69
C LEU A 107 2.35 3.32 -31.26
N PRO A 108 2.39 4.49 -30.60
CA PRO A 108 3.57 4.90 -29.85
C PRO A 108 3.54 4.18 -28.50
N THR A 109 4.29 3.09 -28.40
CA THR A 109 4.38 2.16 -27.25
C THR A 109 4.95 2.76 -25.95
N SER A 110 5.00 4.08 -25.76
CA SER A 110 5.64 4.67 -24.56
C SER A 110 4.74 5.49 -23.62
N THR A 111 3.43 5.60 -23.88
CA THR A 111 2.56 6.51 -23.07
C THR A 111 1.41 5.81 -22.32
N ILE A 112 1.30 4.50 -22.45
CA ILE A 112 0.30 3.65 -21.77
C ILE A 112 1.18 2.69 -20.94
N TYR A 113 1.34 2.71 -19.62
CA TYR A 113 0.35 2.66 -18.55
C TYR A 113 1.03 3.05 -17.21
N PRO A 114 1.20 4.35 -16.89
CA PRO A 114 1.69 4.77 -15.57
C PRO A 114 0.81 4.24 -14.42
N GLU A 115 -0.49 4.06 -14.68
CA GLU A 115 -1.43 3.45 -13.74
C GLU A 115 -1.14 1.96 -13.50
N LEU A 116 -0.82 1.18 -14.53
CA LEU A 116 -0.49 -0.24 -14.38
C LEU A 116 0.80 -0.43 -13.60
N GLN A 117 1.83 0.35 -13.90
CA GLN A 117 3.08 0.33 -13.14
C GLN A 117 2.85 0.68 -11.66
N SER A 118 2.01 1.69 -11.38
CA SER A 118 1.64 2.04 -10.01
C SER A 118 0.91 0.91 -9.29
N LYS A 119 0.00 0.19 -9.97
CA LYS A 119 -0.71 -0.97 -9.43
C LYS A 119 0.24 -2.14 -9.17
N LEU A 120 1.17 -2.42 -10.09
CA LEU A 120 2.19 -3.46 -9.91
C LEU A 120 3.10 -3.17 -8.70
N ILE A 121 3.56 -1.93 -8.56
CA ILE A 121 4.37 -1.53 -7.39
C ILE A 121 3.58 -1.70 -6.09
N ARG A 122 2.28 -1.36 -6.09
CA ARG A 122 1.39 -1.57 -4.93
C ARG A 122 1.25 -3.05 -4.59
N LEU A 123 1.00 -3.90 -5.59
CA LEU A 123 0.88 -5.35 -5.38
C LEU A 123 2.19 -5.95 -4.87
N GLN A 124 3.33 -5.53 -5.42
CA GLN A 124 4.64 -6.00 -4.96
C GLN A 124 4.91 -5.60 -3.50
N ARG A 125 4.54 -4.38 -3.10
CA ARG A 125 4.65 -3.96 -1.69
C ARG A 125 3.70 -4.75 -0.79
N ALA A 126 2.47 -4.98 -1.24
CA ALA A 126 1.50 -5.78 -0.50
C ALA A 126 2.00 -7.23 -0.32
N GLN A 127 2.61 -7.81 -1.36
CA GLN A 127 3.22 -9.14 -1.30
C GLN A 127 4.39 -9.20 -0.30
N ALA A 128 5.29 -8.21 -0.33
CA ALA A 128 6.36 -8.13 0.65
C ALA A 128 5.82 -7.98 2.08
N ASN A 129 4.82 -7.10 2.28
CA ASN A 129 4.18 -6.92 3.58
C ASN A 129 3.49 -8.19 4.08
N PHE A 130 2.81 -8.92 3.18
CA PHE A 130 2.17 -10.19 3.50
C PHE A 130 3.20 -11.20 4.06
N HIS A 131 4.32 -11.42 3.36
CA HIS A 131 5.34 -12.35 3.84
C HIS A 131 6.03 -11.88 5.13
N GLU A 132 6.13 -10.57 5.36
CA GLU A 132 6.62 -10.03 6.63
C GLU A 132 5.65 -10.32 7.79
N VAL A 133 4.34 -10.08 7.59
CA VAL A 133 3.31 -10.35 8.60
C VAL A 133 3.24 -11.84 8.92
N VAL A 134 3.23 -12.70 7.90
CA VAL A 134 3.21 -14.15 8.12
C VAL A 134 4.50 -14.61 8.82
N GLY A 135 5.65 -14.00 8.53
CA GLY A 135 6.88 -14.28 9.28
C GLY A 135 6.75 -14.00 10.78
N LYS A 136 6.12 -12.87 11.14
CA LYS A 136 5.82 -12.54 12.55
C LYS A 136 4.83 -13.51 13.18
N GLU A 137 3.85 -13.97 12.42
CA GLU A 137 2.89 -14.99 12.86
C GLU A 137 3.58 -16.33 13.12
N CYS A 138 4.44 -16.79 12.20
CA CYS A 138 5.21 -18.03 12.40
C CYS A 138 6.11 -17.95 13.64
N MET A 139 6.72 -16.78 13.90
CA MET A 139 7.52 -16.53 15.09
C MET A 139 6.70 -16.73 16.38
N LEU A 140 5.49 -16.15 16.44
CA LEU A 140 4.59 -16.31 17.59
C LEU A 140 4.08 -17.75 17.76
N ARG A 141 3.78 -18.44 16.66
CA ARG A 141 3.37 -19.85 16.70
C ARG A 141 4.50 -20.75 17.17
N LEU A 142 5.74 -20.46 16.79
CA LEU A 142 6.92 -21.17 17.27
C LEU A 142 7.02 -21.04 18.79
N ASP A 143 6.90 -19.83 19.34
CA ASP A 143 6.89 -19.60 20.79
C ASP A 143 5.75 -20.35 21.48
N ALA A 144 4.54 -20.30 20.92
CA ALA A 144 3.38 -21.00 21.47
C ALA A 144 3.61 -22.51 21.50
N HIS A 145 4.03 -23.12 20.39
CA HIS A 145 4.30 -24.55 20.31
C HIS A 145 5.47 -24.99 21.19
N TYR A 146 6.49 -24.14 21.37
CA TYR A 146 7.56 -24.42 22.31
C TYR A 146 7.04 -24.49 23.74
N ASN A 147 6.23 -23.50 24.16
CA ASN A 147 5.62 -23.45 25.49
C ASN A 147 4.62 -24.60 25.74
N GLU A 148 3.96 -25.07 24.69
CA GLU A 148 3.07 -26.24 24.73
C GLU A 148 3.83 -27.59 24.72
N GLY A 149 5.14 -27.59 24.48
CA GLY A 149 5.95 -28.81 24.35
C GLY A 149 5.74 -29.57 23.02
N SER A 150 5.24 -28.90 21.98
CA SER A 150 4.96 -29.47 20.67
C SER A 150 6.15 -29.33 19.71
N LEU A 151 7.01 -30.35 19.68
CA LEU A 151 8.18 -30.36 18.77
C LEU A 151 7.77 -30.30 17.28
N SER A 152 6.71 -31.02 16.89
CA SER A 152 6.22 -31.00 15.51
C SER A 152 5.72 -29.61 15.13
N GLY A 153 5.03 -28.90 16.03
CA GLY A 153 4.58 -27.53 15.81
C GLY A 153 5.74 -26.53 15.69
N VAL A 154 6.80 -26.70 16.49
CA VAL A 154 8.03 -25.89 16.38
C VAL A 154 8.70 -26.11 15.02
N ILE A 155 8.82 -27.36 14.57
CA ILE A 155 9.42 -27.67 13.26
C ILE A 155 8.58 -27.09 12.13
N ASP A 156 7.26 -27.33 12.14
CA ASP A 156 6.35 -26.87 11.09
C ASP A 156 6.32 -25.34 10.97
N SER A 157 6.25 -24.64 12.12
CA SER A 157 6.31 -23.18 12.17
C SER A 157 7.64 -22.64 11.64
N THR A 158 8.76 -23.30 11.97
CA THR A 158 10.09 -22.91 11.48
C THR A 158 10.21 -23.10 9.97
N VAL A 159 9.77 -24.24 9.43
CA VAL A 159 9.82 -24.51 7.99
C VAL A 159 8.94 -23.53 7.21
N THR A 160 7.73 -23.27 7.70
CA THR A 160 6.82 -22.28 7.10
C THR A 160 7.44 -20.88 7.13
N TRP A 161 8.10 -20.51 8.23
CA TRP A 161 8.81 -19.23 8.32
C TRP A 161 9.95 -19.12 7.32
N VAL A 162 10.76 -20.17 7.15
CA VAL A 162 11.83 -20.25 6.15
C VAL A 162 11.29 -19.99 4.74
N GLN A 163 10.17 -20.62 4.37
CA GLN A 163 9.55 -20.40 3.07
C GLN A 163 9.15 -18.94 2.86
N HIS A 164 8.50 -18.33 3.85
CA HIS A 164 8.12 -16.92 3.78
C HIS A 164 9.31 -15.97 3.81
N ALA A 165 10.41 -16.31 4.49
CA ALA A 165 11.65 -15.55 4.47
C ALA A 165 12.30 -15.53 3.08
N VAL A 166 12.28 -16.66 2.36
CA VAL A 166 12.76 -16.76 0.96
C VAL A 166 11.85 -16.00 -0.01
N LEU A 167 10.54 -16.03 0.20
CA LEU A 167 9.62 -15.25 -0.62
C LEU A 167 9.75 -13.75 -0.34
N LEU A 168 10.02 -13.38 0.91
CA LEU A 168 10.24 -12.00 1.34
C LEU A 168 11.53 -11.40 0.77
N SER A 169 12.64 -12.15 0.69
CA SER A 169 13.86 -11.68 0.01
C SER A 169 13.58 -11.33 -1.45
N ARG A 170 12.88 -12.22 -2.16
CA ARG A 170 12.51 -11.99 -3.56
C ARG A 170 11.60 -10.77 -3.73
N ALA A 171 10.60 -10.62 -2.87
CA ALA A 171 9.63 -9.54 -2.98
C ALA A 171 10.19 -8.16 -2.57
N ARG A 172 11.04 -8.11 -1.54
CA ARG A 172 11.53 -6.87 -0.93
C ARG A 172 12.89 -6.43 -1.46
N ASP A 173 13.84 -7.36 -1.58
CA ASP A 173 15.24 -7.00 -1.84
C ASP A 173 15.55 -6.99 -3.36
N ARG A 174 14.71 -7.63 -4.18
CA ARG A 174 14.77 -7.62 -5.66
C ARG A 174 16.20 -7.75 -6.21
N PRO A 175 16.89 -8.85 -5.88
CA PRO A 175 18.27 -9.04 -6.30
C PRO A 175 18.38 -8.99 -7.82
N GLY A 176 19.29 -8.16 -8.33
CA GLY A 176 19.59 -8.07 -9.76
C GLY A 176 20.51 -9.19 -10.22
N THR A 177 21.23 -9.83 -9.30
CA THR A 177 22.17 -10.91 -9.57
C THR A 177 21.94 -12.13 -8.68
N ALA A 178 22.45 -13.30 -9.08
CA ALA A 178 22.37 -14.52 -8.27
C ALA A 178 23.12 -14.40 -6.93
N ALA A 179 24.22 -13.64 -6.89
CA ALA A 179 24.99 -13.41 -5.67
C ALA A 179 24.19 -12.57 -4.65
N GLU A 180 23.58 -11.49 -5.10
CA GLU A 180 22.69 -10.67 -4.26
C GLU A 180 21.47 -11.47 -3.77
N ALA A 181 20.94 -12.36 -4.61
CA ALA A 181 19.82 -13.22 -4.24
C ALA A 181 20.20 -14.20 -3.13
N TYR A 182 21.38 -14.82 -3.26
CA TYR A 182 21.92 -15.71 -2.24
C TYR A 182 22.14 -14.95 -0.93
N GLU A 183 22.80 -13.79 -0.97
CA GLU A 183 23.08 -12.99 0.23
C GLU A 183 21.80 -12.55 0.95
N SER A 184 20.81 -12.09 0.18
CA SER A 184 19.51 -11.68 0.70
C SER A 184 18.76 -12.83 1.37
N ILE A 185 18.73 -14.01 0.74
CA ILE A 185 18.14 -15.21 1.33
C ILE A 185 18.90 -15.61 2.59
N ALA A 186 20.22 -15.71 2.53
CA ALA A 186 21.06 -16.15 3.64
C ALA A 186 20.88 -15.25 4.88
N ARG A 187 20.80 -13.94 4.69
CA ARG A 187 20.54 -12.98 5.78
C ARG A 187 19.22 -13.26 6.49
N ARG A 188 18.14 -13.43 5.72
CA ARG A 188 16.80 -13.69 6.29
C ARG A 188 16.70 -15.05 6.96
N LEU A 189 17.32 -16.08 6.38
CA LEU A 189 17.39 -17.40 7.02
C LEU A 189 18.20 -17.36 8.31
N THR A 190 19.26 -16.57 8.36
CA THR A 190 20.03 -16.36 9.59
C THR A 190 19.15 -15.77 10.70
N ASP A 191 18.26 -14.83 10.37
CA ASP A 191 17.33 -14.26 11.35
C ASP A 191 16.31 -15.29 11.85
N VAL A 192 15.74 -16.10 10.95
CA VAL A 192 14.84 -17.21 11.28
C VAL A 192 15.51 -18.18 12.25
N PHE A 193 16.70 -18.68 11.88
CA PHE A 193 17.40 -19.68 12.69
C PHE A 193 17.93 -19.09 14.00
N ARG A 194 18.37 -17.83 14.02
CA ARG A 194 18.76 -17.17 15.27
C ARG A 194 17.61 -17.16 16.27
N PHE A 195 16.40 -16.84 15.82
CA PHE A 195 15.23 -16.83 16.68
C PHE A 195 14.82 -18.25 17.10
N ALA A 196 14.71 -19.20 16.15
CA ALA A 196 14.33 -20.58 16.44
C ALA A 196 15.34 -21.27 17.39
N LEU A 197 16.63 -20.97 17.27
CA LEU A 197 17.66 -21.45 18.19
C LEU A 197 17.63 -20.71 19.53
N GLY A 198 17.26 -19.42 19.54
CA GLY A 198 17.12 -18.63 20.76
C GLY A 198 15.94 -19.06 21.63
N THR A 199 14.83 -19.42 21.00
CA THR A 199 13.61 -19.93 21.65
C THR A 199 13.77 -21.35 22.17
N THR A 200 14.59 -22.17 21.51
CA THR A 200 14.90 -23.53 21.98
C THR A 200 15.98 -23.61 23.05
N ARG A 201 16.65 -22.49 23.39
CA ARG A 201 17.54 -22.43 24.56
C ARG A 201 16.69 -22.50 25.83
N LEU A 202 16.60 -23.72 26.36
CA LEU A 202 16.11 -24.02 27.70
C LEU A 202 16.68 -22.99 28.68
N SER A 203 15.80 -22.32 29.43
CA SER A 203 16.26 -21.64 30.65
C SER A 203 16.88 -22.71 31.57
N PRO A 204 18.02 -22.41 32.22
CA PRO A 204 18.66 -23.35 33.15
C PRO A 204 17.73 -23.73 34.31
#